data_AF-A0A2G5X0Q0-F1
#
_entry.id   AF-A0A2G5X0Q0-F1
#
_cell.length_a   1.000
_cell.length_b   1.000
_cell.length_c   1.000
_cell.angle_alpha   90.00
_cell.angle_beta   90.00
_cell.angle_gamma   90.00
#
_symmetry.space_group_name_H-M   'P 1'
#
loop_
_entity.id
_entity.type
_entity.pdbx_description
1 polymer ?
#
loop_
_entity_poly.entity_id
_entity_poly.type
_entity_poly.pdbx_seq_one_letter_code
_entity_poly.pdbx_strand_id
1 'polypeptide(L)'
;MKYQRVFTTLDTHTGGNPTRTLISGMPPLQGNTMSEKMLYMQKEYDWIRRFLMNEPRGHGVMSGAIMTDPCHPDADVGVIYIETGGYLPMCGHDTIGFCTALIETGMIEVREPYTMIKVDTPAGLVDVTVKVEKGVAKEVTFVNVPSFLLKTVELDVEDVGHVVCEIAYGGNFYGIVDARKLDLQLTEENGASLISKGIKIRNAINATEEIIHPEFPFINGLTHIEFYTDPTHPEADLKNTVIVPPGGIDRSPCGTGTSAKLATLHSKNELKVHERFVYESIVGTLFTARILEEVTVGGVAGVIPEVTGSAWIMGMHRFYYNEKDPLREGYLLIPPMDH
;
A
#
# COMPACT_ATOMS: atom_id res chain seq x y z
N MET A 1 -20.70 -29.94 -5.20
CA MET A 1 -19.74 -29.31 -4.26
C MET A 1 -20.54 -28.85 -3.05
N LYS A 2 -20.13 -29.18 -1.81
CA LYS A 2 -20.76 -28.66 -0.58
C LYS A 2 -19.87 -27.54 -0.03
N TYR A 3 -20.34 -26.31 -0.08
CA TYR A 3 -19.67 -25.10 0.43
C TYR A 3 -20.75 -24.15 0.98
N GLN A 4 -20.39 -23.27 1.91
CA GLN A 4 -21.33 -22.31 2.51
C GLN A 4 -21.25 -20.94 1.84
N ARG A 5 -20.06 -20.51 1.39
CA ARG A 5 -19.86 -19.21 0.74
C ARG A 5 -18.91 -19.32 -0.44
N VAL A 6 -19.07 -18.40 -1.39
CA VAL A 6 -18.19 -18.25 -2.56
C VAL A 6 -17.76 -16.80 -2.67
N PHE A 7 -16.46 -16.60 -2.85
CA PHE A 7 -15.87 -15.30 -3.10
C PHE A 7 -15.30 -15.29 -4.52
N THR A 8 -15.66 -14.27 -5.30
CA THR A 8 -15.13 -14.11 -6.67
C THR A 8 -14.15 -12.97 -6.67
N THR A 9 -12.93 -13.22 -7.15
CA THR A 9 -11.87 -12.22 -7.21
C THR A 9 -11.31 -12.08 -8.61
N LEU A 10 -10.74 -10.92 -8.86
CA LEU A 10 -9.88 -10.64 -10.00
C LEU A 10 -8.52 -10.23 -9.43
N ASP A 11 -7.49 -10.99 -9.78
CA ASP A 11 -6.15 -10.79 -9.27
C ASP A 11 -5.34 -10.03 -10.33
N THR A 12 -4.69 -8.94 -9.92
CA THR A 12 -3.72 -8.18 -10.70
C THR A 12 -2.37 -8.16 -9.99
N HIS A 13 -1.29 -7.83 -10.68
CA HIS A 13 -0.08 -7.35 -10.01
C HIS A 13 0.28 -5.95 -10.49
N THR A 14 0.85 -5.15 -9.58
CA THR A 14 1.40 -3.82 -9.84
C THR A 14 2.86 -3.84 -9.43
N GLY A 15 3.79 -3.64 -10.36
CA GLY A 15 5.22 -3.75 -10.07
C GLY A 15 5.66 -5.13 -9.52
N GLY A 16 4.83 -6.17 -9.71
CA GLY A 16 5.05 -7.50 -9.14
C GLY A 16 4.41 -7.73 -7.77
N ASN A 17 3.85 -6.69 -7.13
CA ASN A 17 3.10 -6.85 -5.89
C ASN A 17 1.64 -7.22 -6.19
N PRO A 18 1.07 -8.26 -5.57
CA PRO A 18 -0.25 -8.76 -5.92
C PRO A 18 -1.37 -7.91 -5.32
N THR A 19 -2.46 -7.80 -6.06
CA THR A 19 -3.73 -7.21 -5.62
C THR A 19 -4.86 -8.16 -5.96
N ARG A 20 -5.49 -8.72 -4.93
CA ARG A 20 -6.71 -9.53 -5.05
C ARG A 20 -7.93 -8.65 -4.91
N THR A 21 -8.55 -8.29 -6.02
CA THR A 21 -9.79 -7.50 -6.02
C THR A 21 -10.99 -8.40 -5.76
N LEU A 22 -11.64 -8.28 -4.61
CA LEU A 22 -12.86 -9.00 -4.30
C LEU A 22 -14.07 -8.27 -4.89
N ILE A 23 -14.70 -8.88 -5.88
CA ILE A 23 -15.83 -8.31 -6.62
C ILE A 23 -17.19 -8.87 -6.19
N SER A 24 -17.21 -10.02 -5.50
CA SER A 24 -18.44 -10.63 -5.01
C SER A 24 -18.20 -11.61 -3.86
N GLY A 25 -19.16 -11.70 -2.93
CA GLY A 25 -19.15 -12.65 -1.82
C GLY A 25 -19.12 -12.00 -0.43
N MET A 26 -18.97 -10.68 -0.35
CA MET A 26 -19.01 -9.96 0.92
C MET A 26 -20.42 -9.88 1.51
N PRO A 27 -20.57 -10.02 2.85
CA PRO A 27 -21.77 -9.57 3.53
C PRO A 27 -21.90 -8.03 3.45
N PRO A 28 -23.12 -7.48 3.61
CA PRO A 28 -23.30 -6.04 3.74
C PRO A 28 -22.48 -5.48 4.91
N LEU A 29 -21.72 -4.41 4.66
CA LEU A 29 -20.93 -3.73 5.68
C LEU A 29 -21.70 -2.51 6.22
N GLN A 30 -21.70 -2.34 7.54
CA GLN A 30 -22.32 -1.20 8.21
C GLN A 30 -21.33 -0.05 8.36
N GLY A 31 -21.79 1.17 8.14
CA GLY A 31 -21.00 2.40 8.28
C GLY A 31 -21.47 3.48 7.32
N ASN A 32 -21.45 4.74 7.78
CA ASN A 32 -21.73 5.93 6.99
C ASN A 32 -20.47 6.47 6.28
N THR A 33 -19.28 5.99 6.67
CA THR A 33 -18.00 6.29 6.02
C THR A 33 -17.26 5.01 5.66
N MET A 34 -16.29 5.12 4.76
CA MET A 34 -15.43 3.98 4.40
C MET A 34 -14.57 3.51 5.58
N SER A 35 -14.15 4.42 6.47
CA SER A 35 -13.46 4.08 7.71
C SER A 35 -14.35 3.31 8.68
N GLU A 36 -15.62 3.69 8.84
CA GLU A 36 -16.59 2.94 9.64
C GLU A 36 -16.84 1.53 9.06
N LYS A 37 -17.01 1.41 7.73
CA LYS A 37 -17.14 0.10 7.06
C LYS A 37 -15.90 -0.78 7.25
N MET A 38 -14.70 -0.21 7.15
CA MET A 38 -13.44 -0.90 7.38
C MET A 38 -13.34 -1.43 8.82
N LEU A 39 -13.62 -0.58 9.81
CA LEU A 39 -13.59 -0.97 11.23
C LEU A 39 -14.66 -2.03 11.55
N TYR A 40 -15.85 -1.92 10.95
CA TYR A 40 -16.89 -2.93 11.06
C TYR A 40 -16.44 -4.28 10.47
N MET A 41 -15.83 -4.27 9.28
CA MET A 41 -15.28 -5.47 8.66
C MET A 41 -14.17 -6.08 9.52
N GLN A 42 -13.26 -5.26 10.06
CA GLN A 42 -12.20 -5.72 10.95
C GLN A 42 -12.76 -6.38 12.21
N LYS A 43 -13.83 -5.83 12.79
CA LYS A 43 -14.44 -6.37 14.00
C LYS A 43 -15.24 -7.65 13.75
N GLU A 44 -16.08 -7.68 12.72
CA GLU A 44 -17.09 -8.73 12.53
C GLU A 44 -16.68 -9.79 11.49
N TYR A 45 -15.79 -9.45 10.56
CA TYR A 45 -15.50 -10.23 9.36
C TYR A 45 -14.01 -10.40 9.03
N ASP A 46 -13.09 -10.20 9.99
CA ASP A 46 -11.65 -10.39 9.77
C ASP A 46 -11.29 -11.80 9.25
N TRP A 47 -12.09 -12.81 9.59
CA TRP A 47 -11.92 -14.16 9.07
C TRP A 47 -11.99 -14.22 7.53
N ILE A 48 -12.69 -13.29 6.86
CA ILE A 48 -12.74 -13.20 5.39
C ILE A 48 -11.39 -12.74 4.84
N ARG A 49 -10.81 -11.69 5.45
CA ARG A 49 -9.46 -11.24 5.12
C ARG A 49 -8.47 -12.39 5.28
N ARG A 50 -8.46 -13.06 6.44
CA ARG A 50 -7.57 -14.20 6.69
C ARG A 50 -7.78 -15.34 5.67
N PHE A 51 -9.04 -15.69 5.37
CA PHE A 51 -9.38 -16.68 4.35
C PHE A 51 -8.85 -16.32 2.95
N LEU A 52 -8.91 -15.05 2.54
CA LEU A 52 -8.47 -14.63 1.21
C LEU A 52 -6.97 -14.36 1.10
N MET A 53 -6.33 -13.87 2.16
CA MET A 53 -4.92 -13.42 2.14
C MET A 53 -3.94 -14.52 2.54
N ASN A 54 -4.31 -15.39 3.49
CA ASN A 54 -3.39 -16.37 4.06
C ASN A 54 -3.29 -17.64 3.19
N GLU A 55 -2.23 -18.42 3.40
CA GLU A 55 -2.14 -19.77 2.85
C GLU A 55 -3.32 -20.61 3.35
N PRO A 56 -3.91 -21.50 2.52
CA PRO A 56 -3.41 -21.96 1.21
C PRO A 56 -3.96 -21.17 0.00
N ARG A 57 -4.65 -20.05 0.22
CA ARG A 57 -5.37 -19.31 -0.85
C ARG A 57 -4.62 -18.08 -1.32
N GLY A 58 -3.88 -17.44 -0.41
CA GLY A 58 -2.87 -16.43 -0.70
C GLY A 58 -1.51 -16.88 -0.20
N HIS A 59 -0.73 -15.94 0.30
CA HIS A 59 0.63 -16.13 0.81
C HIS A 59 1.03 -14.91 1.66
N GLY A 60 2.20 -14.96 2.32
CA GLY A 60 2.64 -13.97 3.32
C GLY A 60 2.71 -12.49 2.90
N VAL A 61 2.47 -12.20 1.63
CA VAL A 61 2.58 -10.88 1.00
C VAL A 61 1.41 -10.61 0.03
N MET A 62 0.31 -11.36 0.18
CA MET A 62 -0.91 -11.09 -0.55
C MET A 62 -1.55 -9.80 -0.04
N SER A 63 -1.92 -8.93 -0.98
CA SER A 63 -2.76 -7.76 -0.73
C SER A 63 -4.08 -7.87 -1.48
N GLY A 64 -5.08 -7.08 -1.08
CA GLY A 64 -6.40 -7.12 -1.65
C GLY A 64 -7.16 -5.80 -1.56
N ALA A 65 -8.09 -5.65 -2.49
CA ALA A 65 -9.02 -4.53 -2.59
C ALA A 65 -10.44 -5.08 -2.53
N ILE A 66 -11.18 -4.76 -1.47
CA ILE A 66 -12.58 -5.16 -1.34
C ILE A 66 -13.44 -4.09 -1.99
N MET A 67 -14.03 -4.42 -3.15
CA MET A 67 -14.96 -3.53 -3.83
C MET A 67 -16.26 -3.42 -3.03
N THR A 68 -16.73 -2.20 -2.82
CA THR A 68 -17.96 -1.90 -2.08
C THR A 68 -18.69 -0.72 -2.72
N ASP A 69 -19.95 -0.53 -2.35
CA ASP A 69 -20.63 0.74 -2.65
C ASP A 69 -19.92 1.89 -1.91
N PRO A 70 -19.69 3.04 -2.58
CA PRO A 70 -19.10 4.20 -1.94
C PRO A 70 -20.01 4.76 -0.84
N CYS A 71 -19.42 5.51 0.09
CA CYS A 71 -20.12 6.33 1.08
C CYS A 71 -20.18 7.80 0.64
N HIS A 72 -19.14 8.28 -0.04
CA HIS A 72 -19.04 9.64 -0.53
C HIS A 72 -19.96 9.85 -1.75
N PRO A 73 -20.78 10.93 -1.80
CA PRO A 73 -21.74 11.13 -2.87
C PRO A 73 -21.11 11.36 -4.26
N ASP A 74 -19.88 11.87 -4.29
CA ASP A 74 -19.15 12.13 -5.53
C ASP A 74 -18.25 10.97 -5.97
N ALA A 75 -18.24 9.85 -5.24
CA ALA A 75 -17.38 8.71 -5.58
C ALA A 75 -18.06 7.75 -6.55
N ASP A 76 -17.26 7.18 -7.45
CA ASP A 76 -17.73 6.18 -8.41
C ASP A 76 -17.75 4.77 -7.79
N VAL A 77 -16.83 4.50 -6.86
CA VAL A 77 -16.66 3.18 -6.24
C VAL A 77 -16.04 3.31 -4.86
N GLY A 78 -16.42 2.44 -3.91
CA GLY A 78 -15.78 2.32 -2.61
C GLY A 78 -14.80 1.14 -2.56
N VAL A 79 -13.70 1.30 -1.82
CA VAL A 79 -12.72 0.23 -1.62
C VAL A 79 -12.24 0.14 -0.18
N ILE A 80 -12.07 -1.07 0.33
CA ILE A 80 -11.37 -1.34 1.59
C ILE A 80 -10.12 -2.16 1.28
N TYR A 81 -8.95 -1.65 1.64
CA TYR A 81 -7.70 -2.35 1.43
C TYR A 81 -7.41 -3.32 2.58
N ILE A 82 -6.98 -4.51 2.22
CA ILE A 82 -6.64 -5.58 3.14
C ILE A 82 -5.31 -6.22 2.77
N GLU A 83 -4.56 -6.63 3.78
CA GLU A 83 -3.30 -7.36 3.65
C GLU A 83 -3.27 -8.55 4.61
N THR A 84 -2.23 -9.38 4.49
CA THR A 84 -1.90 -10.39 5.52
C THR A 84 -1.72 -9.74 6.90
N GLY A 85 -1.16 -8.53 6.95
CA GLY A 85 -0.93 -7.74 8.16
C GLY A 85 -2.17 -7.09 8.77
N GLY A 86 -3.25 -6.87 8.01
CA GLY A 86 -4.45 -6.21 8.52
C GLY A 86 -5.19 -5.38 7.47
N TYR A 87 -5.65 -4.20 7.88
CA TYR A 87 -6.38 -3.25 7.04
C TYR A 87 -5.54 -2.00 6.85
N LEU A 88 -5.60 -1.41 5.66
CA LEU A 88 -4.90 -0.18 5.35
C LEU A 88 -5.89 0.93 5.01
N PRO A 89 -5.69 2.16 5.50
CA PRO A 89 -6.50 3.29 5.09
C PRO A 89 -6.34 3.61 3.60
N MET A 90 -5.14 3.42 3.05
CA MET A 90 -4.81 3.62 1.66
C MET A 90 -3.67 2.68 1.23
N CYS A 91 -3.69 2.24 -0.02
CA CYS A 91 -2.64 1.43 -0.63
C CYS A 91 -2.44 1.79 -2.11
N GLY A 92 -1.24 2.25 -2.46
CA GLY A 92 -0.95 2.75 -3.81
C GLY A 92 -0.97 1.67 -4.89
N HIS A 93 -0.25 0.56 -4.69
CA HIS A 93 -0.16 -0.50 -5.70
C HIS A 93 -1.51 -1.20 -5.90
N ASP A 94 -2.29 -1.35 -4.82
CA ASP A 94 -3.65 -1.91 -4.89
C ASP A 94 -4.61 -0.96 -5.59
N THR A 95 -4.47 0.36 -5.42
CA THR A 95 -5.30 1.33 -6.17
C THR A 95 -5.05 1.21 -7.67
N ILE A 96 -3.79 1.08 -8.08
CA ILE A 96 -3.41 0.88 -9.48
C ILE A 96 -4.00 -0.45 -9.99
N GLY A 97 -3.76 -1.54 -9.26
CA GLY A 97 -4.26 -2.87 -9.63
C GLY A 97 -5.78 -2.93 -9.72
N PHE A 98 -6.46 -2.37 -8.71
CA PHE A 98 -7.91 -2.26 -8.64
C PHE A 98 -8.50 -1.48 -9.81
N CYS A 99 -7.96 -0.30 -10.12
CA CYS A 99 -8.48 0.50 -11.23
C CYS A 99 -8.21 -0.15 -12.60
N THR A 100 -7.04 -0.78 -12.80
CA THR A 100 -6.78 -1.61 -13.98
C THR A 100 -7.82 -2.73 -14.10
N ALA A 101 -8.11 -3.43 -13.00
CA ALA A 101 -9.13 -4.47 -12.94
C ALA A 101 -10.51 -3.96 -13.36
N LEU A 102 -10.94 -2.80 -12.83
CA LEU A 102 -12.25 -2.21 -13.16
C LEU A 102 -12.36 -1.82 -14.64
N ILE A 103 -11.32 -1.21 -15.20
CA ILE A 103 -11.27 -0.75 -16.59
C ILE A 103 -11.31 -1.95 -17.54
N GLU A 104 -10.39 -2.89 -17.39
CA GLU A 104 -10.21 -3.98 -18.37
C GLU A 104 -11.33 -5.02 -18.31
N THR A 105 -12.09 -5.09 -17.21
CA THR A 105 -13.29 -5.93 -17.12
C THR A 105 -14.60 -5.19 -17.42
N GLY A 106 -14.54 -3.88 -17.68
CA GLY A 106 -15.72 -3.07 -17.98
C GLY A 106 -16.70 -2.97 -16.81
N MET A 107 -16.21 -3.04 -15.57
CA MET A 107 -17.04 -2.86 -14.36
C MET A 107 -17.44 -1.39 -14.14
N ILE A 108 -16.75 -0.47 -14.80
CA ILE A 108 -17.06 0.96 -14.85
C ILE A 108 -17.14 1.44 -16.30
N GLU A 109 -17.72 2.62 -16.51
CA GLU A 109 -17.73 3.25 -17.84
C GLU A 109 -16.30 3.64 -18.25
N VAL A 110 -15.84 3.12 -19.40
CA VAL A 110 -14.49 3.37 -19.91
C VAL A 110 -14.52 4.45 -20.99
N ARG A 111 -13.66 5.46 -20.84
CA ARG A 111 -13.45 6.55 -21.79
C ARG A 111 -11.99 6.59 -22.25
N GLU A 112 -11.77 6.76 -23.55
CA GLU A 112 -10.43 6.90 -24.15
C GLU A 112 -10.19 8.35 -24.60
N PRO A 113 -8.95 8.88 -24.48
CA PRO A 113 -7.74 8.21 -24.00
C PRO A 113 -7.59 8.17 -22.47
N TYR A 114 -8.48 8.82 -21.72
CA TYR A 114 -8.41 8.90 -20.26
C TYR A 114 -9.75 8.61 -19.60
N THR A 115 -9.76 7.73 -18.60
CA THR A 115 -10.90 7.46 -17.71
C THR A 115 -10.60 7.95 -16.29
N MET A 116 -11.53 8.74 -15.74
CA MET A 116 -11.41 9.36 -14.42
C MET A 116 -12.26 8.56 -13.45
N ILE A 117 -11.69 8.21 -12.29
CA ILE A 117 -12.35 7.43 -11.26
C ILE A 117 -12.12 8.11 -9.93
N LYS A 118 -13.20 8.42 -9.22
CA LYS A 118 -13.17 8.88 -7.83
C LYS A 118 -13.36 7.68 -6.92
N VAL A 119 -12.28 7.26 -6.27
CA VAL A 119 -12.26 6.08 -5.40
C VAL A 119 -12.44 6.52 -3.95
N ASP A 120 -13.51 6.04 -3.31
CA ASP A 120 -13.77 6.30 -1.90
C ASP A 120 -13.02 5.30 -1.03
N THR A 121 -12.01 5.78 -0.31
CA THR A 121 -11.13 4.97 0.55
C THR A 121 -11.34 5.34 2.03
N PRO A 122 -10.92 4.50 2.98
CA PRO A 122 -10.94 4.87 4.39
C PRO A 122 -10.07 6.10 4.74
N ALA A 123 -9.08 6.45 3.92
CA ALA A 123 -8.27 7.65 4.06
C ALA A 123 -8.89 8.91 3.41
N GLY A 124 -9.99 8.76 2.67
CA GLY A 124 -10.67 9.83 1.95
C GLY A 124 -10.84 9.55 0.45
N LEU A 125 -11.33 10.56 -0.27
CA LEU A 125 -11.55 10.48 -1.70
C LEU A 125 -10.22 10.57 -2.46
N VAL A 126 -9.98 9.62 -3.36
CA VAL A 126 -8.77 9.55 -4.19
C VAL A 126 -9.16 9.74 -5.65
N ASP A 127 -8.58 10.75 -6.29
CA ASP A 127 -8.75 10.98 -7.73
C ASP A 127 -7.77 10.11 -8.51
N VAL A 128 -8.31 9.27 -9.40
CA VAL A 128 -7.54 8.37 -10.26
C VAL A 128 -7.77 8.71 -11.72
N THR A 129 -6.68 8.80 -12.48
CA THR A 129 -6.65 8.93 -13.92
C THR A 129 -6.04 7.69 -14.55
N VAL A 130 -6.82 6.99 -15.37
CA VAL A 130 -6.34 5.83 -16.13
C VAL A 130 -6.17 6.21 -17.58
N LYS A 131 -4.95 6.06 -18.12
CA LYS A 131 -4.71 6.12 -19.56
C LYS A 131 -5.16 4.81 -20.18
N VAL A 132 -6.11 4.88 -21.11
CA VAL A 132 -6.72 3.72 -21.74
C VAL A 132 -6.46 3.74 -23.25
N GLU A 133 -6.03 2.60 -23.78
CA GLU A 133 -5.83 2.41 -25.21
C GLU A 133 -6.42 1.06 -25.63
N LYS A 134 -7.44 1.07 -26.50
CA LYS A 134 -8.13 -0.13 -26.99
C LYS A 134 -8.67 -1.00 -25.85
N GLY A 135 -9.26 -0.37 -24.84
CA GLY A 135 -9.80 -1.02 -23.64
C GLY A 135 -8.75 -1.58 -22.67
N VAL A 136 -7.46 -1.29 -22.86
CA VAL A 136 -6.37 -1.72 -21.97
C VAL A 136 -5.91 -0.54 -21.10
N ALA A 137 -5.80 -0.75 -19.79
CA ALA A 137 -5.29 0.26 -18.87
C ALA A 137 -3.75 0.30 -18.97
N LYS A 138 -3.20 1.36 -19.57
CA LYS A 138 -1.75 1.52 -19.80
C LYS A 138 -1.03 2.05 -18.56
N GLU A 139 -1.58 3.10 -17.99
CA GLU A 139 -1.01 3.81 -16.85
C GLU A 139 -2.16 4.20 -15.93
N VAL A 140 -1.97 4.02 -14.63
CA VAL A 140 -2.89 4.47 -13.60
C VAL A 140 -2.15 5.47 -12.73
N THR A 141 -2.68 6.68 -12.68
CA THR A 141 -2.19 7.80 -11.90
C THR A 141 -3.18 8.08 -10.79
N PHE A 142 -2.75 8.13 -9.53
CA PHE A 142 -3.59 8.55 -8.42
C PHE A 142 -3.00 9.75 -7.69
N VAL A 143 -3.88 10.68 -7.29
CA VAL A 143 -3.54 11.78 -6.39
C VAL A 143 -3.74 11.28 -4.97
N ASN A 144 -2.64 11.13 -4.23
CA ASN A 144 -2.69 10.57 -2.89
C ASN A 144 -3.11 11.62 -1.84
N VAL A 145 -3.38 11.15 -0.64
CA VAL A 145 -3.65 12.00 0.52
C VAL A 145 -2.45 12.88 0.90
N PRO A 146 -2.67 13.98 1.65
CA PRO A 146 -1.58 14.81 2.17
C PRO A 146 -0.48 13.98 2.82
N SER A 147 0.75 14.22 2.40
CA SER A 147 1.95 13.49 2.81
C SER A 147 2.95 14.46 3.44
N PHE A 148 3.63 14.06 4.51
CA PHE A 148 4.51 14.95 5.27
C PHE A 148 5.64 14.21 5.97
N LEU A 149 6.76 14.90 6.19
CA LEU A 149 7.81 14.45 7.11
C LEU A 149 7.42 14.85 8.54
N LEU A 150 7.32 13.88 9.46
CA LEU A 150 6.95 14.14 10.84
C LEU A 150 8.17 14.53 11.69
N LYS A 151 9.22 13.68 11.68
CA LYS A 151 10.46 13.88 12.45
C LYS A 151 11.57 12.95 11.96
N THR A 152 12.80 13.22 12.39
CA THR A 152 13.95 12.31 12.26
C THR A 152 14.31 11.76 13.63
N VAL A 153 14.58 10.45 13.70
CA VAL A 153 14.96 9.73 14.92
C VAL A 153 16.30 9.04 14.69
N GLU A 154 17.15 9.04 15.71
CA GLU A 154 18.44 8.37 15.70
C GLU A 154 18.51 7.41 16.89
N LEU A 155 18.86 6.15 16.63
CA LEU A 155 18.93 5.11 17.66
C LEU A 155 19.89 3.98 17.27
N ASP A 156 20.47 3.32 18.27
CA ASP A 156 21.24 2.10 18.06
C ASP A 156 20.31 0.89 18.17
N VAL A 157 20.29 0.07 17.13
CA VAL A 157 19.44 -1.13 17.05
C VAL A 157 20.32 -2.38 17.07
N GLU A 158 20.03 -3.30 17.98
CA GLU A 158 20.77 -4.56 18.15
C GLU A 158 20.86 -5.36 16.83
N ASP A 159 22.06 -5.81 16.47
CA ASP A 159 22.41 -6.48 15.20
C ASP A 159 22.12 -5.69 13.90
N VAL A 160 21.79 -4.41 14.00
CA VAL A 160 21.63 -3.50 12.87
C VAL A 160 22.71 -2.42 12.89
N GLY A 161 22.96 -1.80 14.03
CA GLY A 161 23.91 -0.70 14.22
C GLY A 161 23.20 0.63 14.46
N HIS A 162 23.92 1.73 14.23
CA HIS A 162 23.39 3.08 14.37
C HIS A 162 22.47 3.42 13.20
N VAL A 163 21.21 3.77 13.48
CA VAL A 163 20.18 4.02 12.49
C VAL A 163 19.71 5.47 12.59
N VAL A 164 19.79 6.19 11.48
CA VAL A 164 19.10 7.47 11.27
C VAL A 164 17.85 7.19 10.44
N CYS A 165 16.68 7.46 10.99
CA CYS A 165 15.40 7.13 10.40
C CYS A 165 14.51 8.37 10.28
N GLU A 166 14.03 8.64 9.06
CA GLU A 166 13.04 9.68 8.79
C GLU A 166 11.64 9.10 8.91
N ILE A 167 10.85 9.61 9.85
CA ILE A 167 9.47 9.19 10.05
C ILE A 167 8.57 10.11 9.23
N ALA A 168 7.99 9.56 8.16
CA ALA A 168 7.15 10.30 7.24
C ALA A 168 5.80 9.59 7.02
N TYR A 169 4.78 10.36 6.68
CA TYR A 169 3.45 9.88 6.36
C TYR A 169 3.17 10.05 4.86
N GLY A 170 2.64 9.00 4.23
CA GLY A 170 2.24 9.00 2.82
C GLY A 170 0.93 8.24 2.56
N GLY A 171 0.05 8.20 3.56
CA GLY A 171 -1.11 7.28 3.65
C GLY A 171 -0.95 6.25 4.77
N ASN A 172 0.30 5.82 5.01
CA ASN A 172 0.75 5.08 6.20
C ASN A 172 2.02 5.74 6.77
N PHE A 173 2.41 5.41 7.99
CA PHE A 173 3.71 5.83 8.54
C PHE A 173 4.85 4.92 8.07
N TYR A 174 5.91 5.55 7.57
CA TYR A 174 7.13 4.94 7.06
C TYR A 174 8.33 5.42 7.87
N GLY A 175 9.18 4.47 8.26
CA GLY A 175 10.54 4.76 8.69
C GLY A 175 11.46 4.63 7.49
N ILE A 176 11.91 5.77 6.97
CA ILE A 176 12.75 5.84 5.78
C ILE A 176 14.21 5.84 6.20
N VAL A 177 14.98 4.85 5.72
CA VAL A 177 16.36 4.59 6.12
C VAL A 177 17.25 4.48 4.88
N ASP A 178 18.37 5.21 4.90
CA ASP A 178 19.39 5.12 3.86
C ASP A 178 20.17 3.80 4.00
N ALA A 179 19.92 2.86 3.08
CA ALA A 179 20.53 1.53 3.09
C ALA A 179 22.05 1.59 2.96
N ARG A 180 22.58 2.63 2.29
CA ARG A 180 24.03 2.84 2.11
C ARG A 180 24.75 3.05 3.43
N LYS A 181 24.08 3.68 4.41
CA LYS A 181 24.63 3.91 5.76
C LYS A 181 24.70 2.64 6.61
N LEU A 182 23.93 1.61 6.24
CA LEU A 182 23.88 0.32 6.93
C LEU A 182 24.62 -0.79 6.16
N ASP A 183 25.32 -0.43 5.08
CA ASP A 183 25.94 -1.39 4.13
C ASP A 183 24.94 -2.46 3.66
N LEU A 184 23.69 -2.05 3.42
CA LEU A 184 22.61 -2.93 2.97
C LEU A 184 22.42 -2.82 1.47
N GLN A 185 22.58 -3.95 0.78
CA GLN A 185 22.29 -4.05 -0.64
C GLN A 185 20.83 -4.47 -0.86
N LEU A 186 20.11 -3.67 -1.65
CA LEU A 186 18.71 -3.91 -2.00
C LEU A 186 18.61 -4.88 -3.19
N THR A 187 18.84 -6.16 -2.91
CA THR A 187 18.73 -7.26 -3.87
C THR A 187 17.82 -8.36 -3.35
N GLU A 188 17.29 -9.17 -4.26
CA GLU A 188 16.37 -10.26 -3.96
C GLU A 188 17.01 -11.31 -3.03
N GLU A 189 18.30 -11.59 -3.20
CA GLU A 189 19.06 -12.54 -2.37
C GLU A 189 19.13 -12.11 -0.90
N ASN A 190 19.11 -10.80 -0.64
CA ASN A 190 19.16 -10.23 0.70
C ASN A 190 17.79 -10.11 1.36
N GLY A 191 16.71 -10.58 0.72
CA GLY A 191 15.33 -10.38 1.20
C GLY A 191 15.11 -10.75 2.67
N ALA A 192 15.62 -11.89 3.13
CA ALA A 192 15.49 -12.31 4.53
C ALA A 192 16.22 -11.36 5.52
N SER A 193 17.39 -10.86 5.13
CA SER A 193 18.17 -9.90 5.92
C SER A 193 17.46 -8.55 6.00
N LEU A 194 16.93 -8.06 4.87
CA LEU A 194 16.19 -6.81 4.78
C LEU A 194 14.93 -6.86 5.66
N ILE A 195 14.17 -7.96 5.60
CA ILE A 195 12.99 -8.17 6.47
C ILE A 195 13.40 -8.15 7.95
N SER A 196 14.41 -8.94 8.32
CA SER A 196 14.88 -9.04 9.71
C SER A 196 15.29 -7.68 10.27
N LYS A 197 16.10 -6.91 9.52
CA LYS A 197 16.56 -5.59 9.94
C LYS A 197 15.43 -4.57 9.98
N GLY A 198 14.53 -4.56 8.99
CA GLY A 198 13.37 -3.67 8.98
C GLY A 198 12.46 -3.90 10.18
N ILE A 199 12.16 -5.16 10.52
CA ILE A 199 11.35 -5.48 11.72
C ILE A 199 12.04 -4.99 12.99
N LYS A 200 13.35 -5.22 13.14
CA LYS A 200 14.10 -4.76 14.32
C LYS A 200 14.08 -3.23 14.45
N ILE A 201 14.30 -2.51 13.36
CA ILE A 201 14.24 -1.04 13.35
C ILE A 201 12.85 -0.55 13.74
N ARG A 202 11.80 -1.08 13.09
CA ARG A 202 10.41 -0.71 13.37
C ARG A 202 10.07 -0.90 14.85
N ASN A 203 10.37 -2.07 15.39
CA ASN A 203 10.03 -2.42 16.76
C ASN A 203 10.83 -1.56 17.76
N ALA A 204 12.11 -1.29 17.48
CA ALA A 204 12.92 -0.41 18.31
C ALA A 204 12.38 1.03 18.35
N ILE A 205 11.98 1.57 17.18
CA ILE A 205 11.39 2.91 17.11
C ILE A 205 10.03 2.96 17.83
N ASN A 206 9.13 2.00 17.60
CA ASN A 206 7.83 1.98 18.28
C ASN A 206 7.94 1.82 19.80
N ALA A 207 9.02 1.22 20.30
CA ALA A 207 9.25 1.08 21.73
C ALA A 207 9.69 2.39 22.41
N THR A 208 10.23 3.36 21.65
CA THR A 208 10.80 4.60 22.19
C THR A 208 10.11 5.87 21.72
N GLU A 209 9.35 5.80 20.62
CA GLU A 209 8.78 6.96 19.95
C GLU A 209 7.26 6.87 19.85
N GLU A 210 6.58 7.93 20.28
CA GLU A 210 5.17 8.13 19.94
C GLU A 210 5.06 8.69 18.52
N ILE A 211 4.26 8.03 17.68
CA ILE A 211 4.04 8.37 16.27
C ILE A 211 2.53 8.41 16.04
N ILE A 212 1.99 9.61 15.85
CA ILE A 212 0.55 9.86 15.73
C ILE A 212 0.32 10.86 14.60
N HIS A 213 -0.69 10.61 13.77
CA HIS A 213 -1.09 11.54 12.73
C HIS A 213 -1.70 12.82 13.36
N PRO A 214 -1.26 14.03 12.98
CA PRO A 214 -1.68 15.28 13.62
C PRO A 214 -3.20 15.53 13.64
N GLU A 215 -3.91 15.05 12.62
CA GLU A 215 -5.37 15.25 12.48
C GLU A 215 -6.20 13.98 12.74
N PHE A 216 -5.58 12.80 12.74
CA PHE A 216 -6.27 11.51 12.76
C PHE A 216 -5.63 10.58 13.79
N PRO A 217 -5.89 10.75 15.10
CA PRO A 217 -5.17 10.02 16.14
C PRO A 217 -5.30 8.48 16.09
N PHE A 218 -6.30 7.96 15.40
CA PHE A 218 -6.45 6.52 15.15
C PHE A 218 -5.37 5.96 14.20
N ILE A 219 -4.72 6.82 13.42
CA ILE A 219 -3.53 6.50 12.63
C ILE A 219 -2.32 6.76 13.52
N ASN A 220 -1.80 5.68 14.11
CA ASN A 220 -0.67 5.72 15.03
C ASN A 220 0.25 4.52 14.83
N GLY A 221 1.49 4.65 15.32
CA GLY A 221 2.54 3.65 15.22
C GLY A 221 3.24 3.63 13.85
N LEU A 222 4.51 3.22 13.86
CA LEU A 222 5.28 2.93 12.66
C LEU A 222 4.95 1.54 12.15
N THR A 223 4.42 1.45 10.93
CA THR A 223 4.03 0.15 10.35
C THR A 223 5.05 -0.35 9.33
N HIS A 224 5.63 0.56 8.54
CA HIS A 224 6.50 0.24 7.42
C HIS A 224 7.93 0.75 7.63
N ILE A 225 8.91 0.01 7.11
CA ILE A 225 10.29 0.50 6.93
C ILE A 225 10.60 0.54 5.45
N GLU A 226 11.01 1.69 4.96
CA GLU A 226 11.50 1.88 3.60
C GLU A 226 13.02 2.00 3.62
N PHE A 227 13.72 1.03 3.04
CA PHE A 227 15.14 1.18 2.76
C PHE A 227 15.31 1.75 1.36
N TYR A 228 16.14 2.79 1.21
CA TYR A 228 16.46 3.36 -0.10
C TYR A 228 17.96 3.40 -0.37
N THR A 229 18.32 3.36 -1.65
CA THR A 229 19.72 3.42 -2.12
C THR A 229 19.79 4.04 -3.52
N ASP A 230 20.99 4.10 -4.07
CA ASP A 230 21.23 4.52 -5.44
C ASP A 230 20.52 3.58 -6.44
N PRO A 231 19.99 4.10 -7.55
CA PRO A 231 19.24 3.31 -8.51
C PRO A 231 20.14 2.32 -9.28
N THR A 232 19.54 1.20 -9.70
CA THR A 232 20.13 0.28 -10.69
C THR A 232 19.56 0.52 -12.08
N HIS A 233 18.34 1.04 -12.19
CA HIS A 233 17.71 1.39 -13.46
C HIS A 233 18.14 2.80 -13.94
N PRO A 234 18.52 2.98 -15.22
CA PRO A 234 19.06 4.26 -15.72
C PRO A 234 18.06 5.42 -15.70
N GLU A 235 16.76 5.13 -15.67
CA GLU A 235 15.71 6.15 -15.59
C GLU A 235 15.22 6.45 -14.17
N ALA A 236 15.72 5.71 -13.17
CA ALA A 236 15.32 5.87 -11.78
C ALA A 236 16.20 6.91 -11.07
N ASP A 237 15.60 7.67 -10.17
CA ASP A 237 16.32 8.62 -9.32
C ASP A 237 16.85 7.92 -8.06
N LEU A 238 16.08 6.99 -7.52
CA LEU A 238 16.45 6.14 -6.37
C LEU A 238 15.85 4.75 -6.54
N LYS A 239 16.33 3.81 -5.72
CA LYS A 239 15.77 2.48 -5.55
C LYS A 239 15.33 2.26 -4.11
N ASN A 240 14.19 1.59 -3.90
CA ASN A 240 13.73 1.20 -2.58
C ASN A 240 13.32 -0.26 -2.45
N THR A 241 13.15 -0.65 -1.21
CA THR A 241 12.35 -1.80 -0.79
C THR A 241 11.60 -1.43 0.48
N VAL A 242 10.32 -1.80 0.55
CA VAL A 242 9.48 -1.56 1.72
C VAL A 242 9.24 -2.87 2.45
N ILE A 243 9.57 -2.88 3.74
CA ILE A 243 9.22 -3.98 4.65
C ILE A 243 7.80 -3.73 5.15
N VAL A 244 6.88 -4.57 4.69
CA VAL A 244 5.46 -4.53 5.03
C VAL A 244 5.15 -5.45 6.22
N PRO A 245 4.14 -5.15 7.03
CA PRO A 245 3.72 -6.06 8.08
C PRO A 245 3.12 -7.39 7.57
N PRO A 246 3.22 -8.49 8.33
CA PRO A 246 3.99 -8.62 9.57
C PRO A 246 5.49 -8.83 9.34
N GLY A 247 5.91 -9.13 8.11
CA GLY A 247 7.31 -9.38 7.74
C GLY A 247 7.50 -9.77 6.27
N GLY A 248 7.01 -8.93 5.37
CA GLY A 248 7.12 -9.10 3.91
C GLY A 248 7.90 -7.98 3.25
N ILE A 249 8.16 -8.12 1.95
CA ILE A 249 8.73 -7.07 1.10
C ILE A 249 7.69 -6.67 0.06
N ASP A 250 7.42 -5.38 -0.13
CA ASP A 250 6.68 -4.91 -1.31
C ASP A 250 7.54 -5.12 -2.57
N ARG A 251 6.97 -5.74 -3.62
CA ARG A 251 7.68 -5.87 -4.90
C ARG A 251 7.56 -4.62 -5.75
N SER A 252 6.54 -3.81 -5.54
CA SER A 252 6.42 -2.52 -6.20
C SER A 252 7.32 -1.50 -5.52
N PRO A 253 7.52 -0.31 -6.13
CA PRO A 253 8.20 0.80 -5.46
C PRO A 253 7.40 1.43 -4.31
N CYS A 254 6.26 0.83 -3.93
CA CYS A 254 5.32 1.26 -2.91
C CYS A 254 4.77 2.68 -3.14
N GLY A 255 3.50 2.82 -3.54
CA GLY A 255 2.95 4.14 -3.88
C GLY A 255 2.84 5.10 -2.68
N THR A 256 2.47 4.57 -1.52
CA THR A 256 2.41 5.33 -0.26
C THR A 256 3.80 5.59 0.32
N GLY A 257 4.77 4.67 0.15
CA GLY A 257 6.18 4.90 0.50
C GLY A 257 6.82 5.97 -0.39
N THR A 258 6.59 5.89 -1.71
CA THR A 258 6.96 6.93 -2.68
C THR A 258 6.41 8.29 -2.28
N SER A 259 5.15 8.37 -1.86
CA SER A 259 4.53 9.61 -1.37
C SER A 259 5.23 10.18 -0.12
N ALA A 260 5.56 9.31 0.85
CA ALA A 260 6.31 9.68 2.04
C ALA A 260 7.75 10.14 1.70
N LYS A 261 8.39 9.49 0.73
CA LYS A 261 9.72 9.86 0.23
C LYS A 261 9.71 11.23 -0.46
N LEU A 262 8.72 11.52 -1.30
CA LEU A 262 8.52 12.83 -1.92
C LEU A 262 8.40 13.93 -0.88
N ALA A 263 7.56 13.73 0.13
CA ALA A 263 7.41 14.69 1.24
C ALA A 263 8.73 14.92 1.99
N THR A 264 9.51 13.87 2.19
CA THR A 264 10.81 13.91 2.87
C THR A 264 11.86 14.67 2.05
N LEU A 265 11.98 14.37 0.75
CA LEU A 265 12.88 15.07 -0.16
C LEU A 265 12.50 16.56 -0.27
N HIS A 266 11.21 16.86 -0.38
CA HIS A 266 10.71 18.23 -0.44
C HIS A 266 11.00 19.02 0.84
N SER A 267 10.77 18.43 2.02
CA SER A 267 11.09 19.06 3.31
C SER A 267 12.58 19.41 3.46
N LYS A 268 13.45 18.78 2.67
CA LYS A 268 14.90 19.04 2.63
C LYS A 268 15.32 19.93 1.45
N ASN A 269 14.38 20.41 0.65
CA ASN A 269 14.60 21.15 -0.60
C ASN A 269 15.36 20.35 -1.68
N GLU A 270 15.24 19.02 -1.65
CA GLU A 270 15.88 18.09 -2.60
C GLU A 270 14.98 17.75 -3.80
N LEU A 271 13.69 18.09 -3.75
CA LEU A 271 12.72 17.89 -4.83
C LEU A 271 11.72 19.05 -4.86
N LYS A 272 11.45 19.62 -6.03
CA LYS A 272 10.50 20.75 -6.19
C LYS A 272 9.09 20.28 -6.56
N VAL A 273 8.12 21.16 -6.32
CA VAL A 273 6.77 21.02 -6.89
C VAL A 273 6.85 20.85 -8.42
N HIS A 274 6.09 19.89 -8.93
CA HIS A 274 6.03 19.44 -10.33
C HIS A 274 7.31 18.80 -10.91
N GLU A 275 8.37 18.64 -10.12
CA GLU A 275 9.55 17.90 -10.54
C GLU A 275 9.24 16.41 -10.63
N ARG A 276 9.67 15.77 -11.73
CA ARG A 276 9.48 14.34 -11.96
C ARG A 276 10.45 13.56 -11.08
N PHE A 277 9.93 12.55 -10.40
CA PHE A 277 10.67 11.58 -9.62
C PHE A 277 10.34 10.17 -10.09
N VAL A 278 11.32 9.28 -10.13
CA VAL A 278 11.18 7.87 -10.51
C VAL A 278 11.77 7.00 -9.44
N TYR A 279 10.94 6.11 -8.89
CA TYR A 279 11.37 5.18 -7.86
C TYR A 279 11.42 3.75 -8.41
N GLU A 280 12.57 3.12 -8.27
CA GLU A 280 12.78 1.71 -8.62
C GLU A 280 12.51 0.81 -7.41
N SER A 281 11.91 -0.35 -7.65
CA SER A 281 11.71 -1.39 -6.64
C SER A 281 12.88 -2.38 -6.57
N ILE A 282 12.87 -3.23 -5.54
CA ILE A 282 13.84 -4.32 -5.39
C ILE A 282 13.91 -5.28 -6.59
N VAL A 283 12.79 -5.47 -7.31
CA VAL A 283 12.69 -6.31 -8.52
C VAL A 283 12.79 -5.51 -9.84
N GLY A 284 13.18 -4.23 -9.77
CA GLY A 284 13.48 -3.40 -10.96
C GLY A 284 12.27 -2.77 -11.66
N THR A 285 11.07 -2.86 -11.09
CA THR A 285 9.90 -2.12 -11.60
C THR A 285 9.90 -0.67 -11.16
N LEU A 286 9.22 0.20 -11.91
CA LEU A 286 9.27 1.66 -11.71
C LEU A 286 7.87 2.24 -11.41
N PHE A 287 7.86 3.24 -10.53
CA PHE A 287 6.78 4.22 -10.43
C PHE A 287 7.34 5.59 -10.78
N THR A 288 6.50 6.41 -11.39
CA THR A 288 6.78 7.83 -11.58
C THR A 288 5.90 8.64 -10.65
N ALA A 289 6.43 9.70 -10.09
CA ALA A 289 5.71 10.54 -9.15
C ALA A 289 6.12 12.00 -9.30
N ARG A 290 5.30 12.88 -8.76
CA ARG A 290 5.62 14.30 -8.59
C ARG A 290 4.79 14.90 -7.46
N ILE A 291 5.22 16.05 -6.99
CA ILE A 291 4.44 16.87 -6.05
C ILE A 291 3.53 17.80 -6.86
N LEU A 292 2.25 17.83 -6.54
CA LEU A 292 1.28 18.72 -7.17
C LEU A 292 1.24 20.08 -6.48
N GLU A 293 1.23 20.10 -5.16
CA GLU A 293 1.17 21.33 -4.37
C GLU A 293 1.65 21.11 -2.94
N GLU A 294 1.98 22.21 -2.27
CA GLU A 294 2.28 22.26 -0.84
C GLU A 294 1.00 22.40 -0.03
N VAL A 295 0.94 21.74 1.13
CA VAL A 295 -0.18 21.79 2.05
C VAL A 295 0.30 21.84 3.50
N THR A 296 -0.63 22.04 4.44
CA THR A 296 -0.36 21.95 5.88
C THR A 296 -1.32 20.96 6.51
N VAL A 297 -0.79 20.00 7.28
CA VAL A 297 -1.54 18.92 7.94
C VAL A 297 -1.37 19.06 9.44
N GLY A 298 -2.40 19.49 10.15
CA GLY A 298 -2.33 19.72 11.61
C GLY A 298 -1.14 20.58 12.06
N GLY A 299 -0.74 21.55 11.25
CA GLY A 299 0.41 22.43 11.51
C GLY A 299 1.77 21.92 11.00
N VAL A 300 1.83 20.72 10.42
CA VAL A 300 3.04 20.17 9.78
C VAL A 300 3.03 20.50 8.28
N ALA A 301 4.15 20.97 7.74
CA ALA A 301 4.30 21.19 6.31
C ALA A 301 4.25 19.85 5.55
N GLY A 302 3.46 19.80 4.49
CA GLY A 302 3.27 18.61 3.68
C GLY A 302 3.09 18.93 2.21
N VAL A 303 2.80 17.90 1.44
CA VAL A 303 2.62 17.94 -0.01
C VAL A 303 1.45 17.07 -0.44
N ILE A 304 0.89 17.35 -1.61
CA ILE A 304 -0.02 16.45 -2.32
C ILE A 304 0.79 15.72 -3.40
N PRO A 305 1.09 14.42 -3.22
CA PRO A 305 1.82 13.66 -4.23
C PRO A 305 0.87 13.00 -5.23
N GLU A 306 1.33 12.90 -6.46
CA GLU A 306 0.73 12.12 -7.51
C GLU A 306 1.67 10.97 -7.87
N VAL A 307 1.16 9.74 -7.96
CA VAL A 307 1.94 8.54 -8.28
C VAL A 307 1.30 7.82 -9.45
N THR A 308 2.14 7.38 -10.40
CA THR A 308 1.75 6.66 -11.61
C THR A 308 2.50 5.34 -11.71
N GLY A 309 1.75 4.28 -12.03
CA GLY A 309 2.31 2.98 -12.36
C GLY A 309 1.41 2.20 -13.33
N SER A 310 1.75 0.94 -13.55
CA SER A 310 0.98 0.03 -14.39
C SER A 310 0.74 -1.29 -13.66
N ALA A 311 -0.38 -1.93 -13.98
CA ALA A 311 -0.75 -3.22 -13.45
C ALA A 311 -1.18 -4.16 -14.58
N TRP A 312 -1.20 -5.46 -14.28
CA TRP A 312 -1.58 -6.50 -15.24
C TRP A 312 -2.55 -7.49 -14.59
N ILE A 313 -3.63 -7.83 -15.30
CA ILE A 313 -4.53 -8.90 -14.90
C ILE A 313 -3.80 -10.25 -14.95
N MET A 314 -3.89 -10.99 -13.85
CA MET A 314 -3.28 -12.32 -13.70
C MET A 314 -4.32 -13.44 -13.81
N GLY A 315 -5.53 -13.23 -13.29
CA GLY A 315 -6.56 -14.26 -13.31
C GLY A 315 -7.82 -13.89 -12.55
N MET A 316 -8.89 -14.63 -12.83
CA MET A 316 -10.16 -14.53 -12.12
C MET A 316 -10.40 -15.83 -11.33
N HIS A 317 -10.71 -15.70 -10.05
CA HIS A 317 -10.79 -16.84 -9.14
C HIS A 317 -12.16 -16.92 -8.46
N ARG A 318 -12.55 -18.15 -8.11
CA ARG A 318 -13.67 -18.43 -7.21
C ARG A 318 -13.16 -19.22 -6.02
N PHE A 319 -13.13 -18.59 -4.85
CA PHE A 319 -12.75 -19.23 -3.60
C PHE A 319 -13.98 -19.78 -2.89
N TYR A 320 -13.93 -21.07 -2.55
CA TYR A 320 -15.02 -21.76 -1.87
C TYR A 320 -14.69 -21.89 -0.38
N TYR A 321 -15.56 -21.35 0.46
CA TYR A 321 -15.45 -21.47 1.91
C TYR A 321 -16.25 -22.68 2.41
N ASN A 322 -15.59 -23.53 3.19
CA ASN A 322 -16.21 -24.67 3.85
C ASN A 322 -15.99 -24.59 5.35
N GLU A 323 -17.07 -24.52 6.13
CA GLU A 323 -17.01 -24.45 7.60
C GLU A 323 -16.30 -25.64 8.25
N LYS A 324 -16.27 -26.80 7.55
CA LYS A 324 -15.60 -28.03 8.01
C LYS A 324 -14.12 -28.11 7.64
N ASP A 325 -13.60 -27.17 6.84
CA ASP A 325 -12.17 -27.09 6.56
C ASP A 325 -11.44 -26.68 7.85
N PRO A 326 -10.51 -27.50 8.39
CA PRO A 326 -9.76 -27.13 9.58
C PRO A 326 -8.87 -25.90 9.37
N LEU A 327 -8.57 -25.55 8.11
CA LEU A 327 -7.78 -24.39 7.69
C LEU A 327 -8.66 -23.34 6.99
N ARG A 328 -9.94 -23.26 7.37
CA ARG A 328 -10.92 -22.34 6.76
C ARG A 328 -10.59 -20.86 6.87
N GLU A 329 -9.68 -20.46 7.76
CA GLU A 329 -9.21 -19.06 7.90
C GLU A 329 -7.74 -18.91 7.44
N GLY A 330 -7.13 -20.00 6.98
CA GLY A 330 -5.73 -20.04 6.57
C GLY A 330 -4.75 -19.92 7.73
N TYR A 331 -3.46 -19.86 7.38
CA TYR A 331 -2.35 -19.69 8.31
C TYR A 331 -1.20 -18.91 7.67
N LEU A 332 -0.28 -18.44 8.51
CA LEU A 332 0.97 -17.80 8.10
C LEU A 332 2.13 -18.51 8.80
N LEU A 333 3.24 -18.66 8.09
CA LEU A 333 4.51 -19.20 8.65
C LEU A 333 5.49 -18.08 9.01
N ILE A 334 4.98 -16.85 9.16
CA ILE A 334 5.71 -15.67 9.62
C ILE A 334 5.18 -15.27 11.01
N PRO A 335 6.05 -14.79 11.91
CA PRO A 335 5.62 -14.35 13.24
C PRO A 335 4.52 -13.28 13.16
N PRO A 336 3.55 -13.26 14.09
CA PRO A 336 2.61 -12.16 14.18
C PRO A 336 3.35 -10.86 14.49
N MET A 337 2.76 -9.73 14.08
CA MET A 337 3.26 -8.42 14.47
C MET A 337 2.89 -8.17 15.93
N ASP A 338 3.86 -7.75 16.75
CA ASP A 338 3.58 -7.24 18.09
C ASP A 338 2.92 -5.86 17.96
N HIS A 339 1.80 -5.66 18.62
CA HIS A 339 1.04 -4.40 18.64
C HIS A 339 1.38 -3.56 19.85
#